data_AF-A0A968GEB4-F1
#
_entry.id   AF-A0A968GEB4-F1
#
_cell.length_a   1.000
_cell.length_b   1.000
_cell.length_c   1.000
_cell.angle_alpha   90.00
_cell.angle_beta   90.00
_cell.angle_gamma   90.00
#
_symmetry.space_group_name_H-M   'P 1'
#
loop_
_entity.id
_entity.type
_entity.pdbx_description
1 polymer ?
#
loop_
_entity_poly.entity_id
_entity_poly.type
_entity_poly.pdbx_seq_one_letter_code
_entity_poly.pdbx_strand_id
1 'polypeptide(L)'
;MLGVSLFPGLDIAWAEYARYLDSAKALGFGLVFSSLHIPEADERRLAREVDLMIAHCQKLGLKLVIDTSKEYFDRYDWATMPLHALRLDFGFSDEEIVALSHQLSCKISLNASVISQENWQNLVRLGLNVAHVEVCHNYYPREDTGISAELLAQRNHFFHEMGFSTMAFVASHYRPRAPLYAGLPTLEQHRNLLPAVAMQHLWQLGTEHVIIGDAMASVAELEQCSLLSPRRLTLFVTPQADLQPSEVALLQAEHTNRTDMGECVVRSQESRLLMKHLLPIEARSPQTRAPYTVAVDNQAYPRYHGELQIVAFSRPADERVNVIADASPSAILIDGMRGGEPFSFVRM
;
A
#
# COMPACT_ATOMS: atom_id res chain seq x y z
N MET A 1 0.44 5.87 6.23
CA MET A 1 0.18 7.04 5.34
C MET A 1 0.28 6.58 3.90
N LEU A 2 -0.43 7.24 2.99
CA LEU A 2 -0.25 7.08 1.55
C LEU A 2 0.81 8.06 1.05
N GLY A 3 1.68 7.60 0.16
CA GLY A 3 2.70 8.43 -0.47
C GLY A 3 2.85 8.22 -1.97
N VAL A 4 3.53 9.15 -2.61
CA VAL A 4 3.89 9.09 -4.03
C VAL A 4 5.38 9.37 -4.22
N SER A 5 5.97 8.88 -5.30
CA SER A 5 7.35 9.19 -5.65
C SER A 5 7.48 10.29 -6.70
N LEU A 6 8.63 10.97 -6.67
CA LEU A 6 9.11 11.89 -7.71
C LEU A 6 10.59 11.63 -8.00
N PHE A 7 10.99 11.81 -9.25
CA PHE A 7 12.39 11.62 -9.67
C PHE A 7 12.85 12.83 -10.49
N PRO A 8 13.28 13.92 -9.82
CA PRO A 8 13.85 15.09 -10.47
C PRO A 8 15.02 14.73 -11.40
N GLY A 9 15.18 15.47 -12.50
CA GLY A 9 16.26 15.24 -13.46
C GLY A 9 16.02 14.12 -14.49
N LEU A 10 14.96 13.31 -14.35
CA LEU A 10 14.55 12.29 -15.34
C LEU A 10 13.66 12.84 -16.46
N ASP A 11 12.73 12.06 -17.02
CA ASP A 11 11.99 12.38 -18.24
C ASP A 11 10.70 13.20 -18.04
N ILE A 12 10.39 13.62 -16.80
CA ILE A 12 9.12 14.30 -16.46
C ILE A 12 9.33 15.76 -16.10
N ALA A 13 8.73 16.67 -16.86
CA ALA A 13 8.85 18.10 -16.59
C ALA A 13 8.27 18.50 -15.24
N TRP A 14 8.91 19.45 -14.55
CA TRP A 14 8.45 19.96 -13.26
C TRP A 14 6.97 20.34 -13.21
N ALA A 15 6.42 20.96 -14.27
CA ALA A 15 5.01 21.36 -14.31
C ALA A 15 4.05 20.15 -14.24
N GLU A 16 4.47 18.97 -14.69
CA GLU A 16 3.71 17.74 -14.54
C GLU A 16 3.81 17.21 -13.11
N TYR A 17 4.99 17.24 -12.51
CA TYR A 17 5.18 16.88 -11.09
C TYR A 17 4.37 17.76 -10.14
N ALA A 18 4.34 19.07 -10.36
CA ALA A 18 3.54 19.98 -9.53
C ALA A 18 2.04 19.62 -9.57
N ARG A 19 1.49 19.35 -10.77
CA ARG A 19 0.08 18.93 -10.92
C ARG A 19 -0.20 17.56 -10.29
N TYR A 20 0.76 16.64 -10.40
CA TYR A 20 0.66 15.32 -9.77
C TYR A 20 0.63 15.43 -8.23
N LEU A 21 1.51 16.24 -7.65
CA LEU A 21 1.51 16.51 -6.20
C LEU A 21 0.23 17.20 -5.73
N ASP A 22 -0.28 18.17 -6.48
CA ASP A 22 -1.54 18.86 -6.17
C ASP A 22 -2.71 17.85 -6.14
N SER A 23 -2.77 16.96 -7.14
CA SER A 23 -3.81 15.92 -7.24
C SER A 23 -3.69 14.89 -6.11
N ALA A 24 -2.48 14.41 -5.83
CA ALA A 24 -2.22 13.48 -4.75
C ALA A 24 -2.61 14.08 -3.39
N LYS A 25 -2.24 15.34 -3.13
CA LYS A 25 -2.62 16.05 -1.90
C LYS A 25 -4.13 16.19 -1.75
N ALA A 26 -4.83 16.56 -2.82
CA ALA A 26 -6.29 16.67 -2.83
C ALA A 26 -6.98 15.33 -2.51
N LEU A 27 -6.35 14.21 -2.86
CA LEU A 27 -6.80 12.84 -2.60
C LEU A 27 -6.27 12.26 -1.28
N GLY A 28 -5.70 13.09 -0.40
CA GLY A 28 -5.30 12.69 0.95
C GLY A 28 -3.92 12.04 1.07
N PHE A 29 -3.12 12.02 0.00
CA PHE A 29 -1.71 11.62 0.10
C PHE A 29 -0.93 12.65 0.92
N GLY A 30 -0.06 12.16 1.80
CA GLY A 30 0.64 12.98 2.79
C GLY A 30 2.16 12.88 2.76
N LEU A 31 2.70 11.95 1.97
CA LEU A 31 4.11 11.61 1.92
C LEU A 31 4.62 11.66 0.48
N VAL A 32 5.81 12.19 0.29
CA VAL A 32 6.54 12.20 -0.98
C VAL A 32 7.88 11.53 -0.76
N PHE A 33 8.21 10.57 -1.61
CA PHE A 33 9.54 9.99 -1.69
C PHE A 33 10.26 10.51 -2.93
N SER A 34 11.55 10.77 -2.82
CA SER A 34 12.40 11.05 -3.98
C SER A 34 13.78 10.48 -3.76
N SER A 35 14.47 10.11 -4.83
CA SER A 35 15.88 9.71 -4.77
C SER A 35 16.71 10.69 -5.60
N LEU A 36 17.81 11.17 -5.03
CA LEU A 36 18.81 11.98 -5.75
C LEU A 36 19.88 11.10 -6.39
N HIS A 37 19.97 9.83 -5.99
CA HIS A 37 20.94 8.89 -6.53
C HIS A 37 20.36 8.17 -7.76
N ILE A 38 20.36 8.88 -8.89
CA ILE A 38 19.90 8.33 -10.17
C ILE A 38 20.95 8.66 -11.24
N PRO A 39 21.77 7.68 -11.66
CA PRO A 39 22.82 7.89 -12.67
C PRO A 39 22.30 8.47 -14.00
N GLU A 40 21.06 8.18 -14.35
CA GLU A 40 20.41 8.63 -15.58
C GLU A 40 19.90 10.09 -15.52
N ALA A 41 19.94 10.74 -14.35
CA ALA A 41 19.42 12.09 -14.18
C ALA A 41 20.35 13.18 -14.73
N ASP A 42 19.77 14.19 -15.39
CA ASP A 42 20.51 15.41 -15.77
C ASP A 42 20.84 16.24 -14.52
N GLU A 43 22.14 16.37 -14.19
CA GLU A 43 22.59 17.03 -12.96
C GLU A 43 22.14 18.50 -12.83
N ARG A 44 22.11 19.25 -13.93
CA ARG A 44 21.71 20.68 -13.90
C ARG A 44 20.23 20.81 -13.63
N ARG A 45 19.43 19.92 -14.22
CA ARG A 45 18.00 19.86 -14.01
C ARG A 45 17.67 19.35 -12.61
N LEU A 46 18.37 18.32 -12.14
CA LEU A 46 18.24 17.74 -10.81
C LEU A 46 18.32 18.82 -9.73
N ALA A 47 19.40 19.62 -9.70
CA ALA A 47 19.57 20.66 -8.69
C ALA A 47 18.39 21.64 -8.64
N ARG A 48 17.98 22.17 -9.80
CA ARG A 48 16.85 23.11 -9.90
C ARG A 48 15.52 22.47 -9.48
N GLU A 49 15.27 21.23 -9.90
CA GLU A 49 14.00 20.54 -9.63
C GLU A 49 13.89 20.06 -8.19
N VAL A 50 15.01 19.81 -7.50
CA VAL A 50 15.03 19.54 -6.05
C VAL A 50 14.53 20.75 -5.26
N ASP A 51 15.03 21.95 -5.56
CA ASP A 51 14.57 23.18 -4.87
C ASP A 51 13.07 23.41 -5.08
N LEU A 52 12.60 23.21 -6.32
CA LEU A 52 11.18 23.32 -6.67
C LEU A 52 10.34 22.27 -5.93
N MET A 53 10.82 21.02 -5.86
CA MET A 53 10.18 19.92 -5.14
C MET A 53 10.02 20.23 -3.66
N ILE A 54 11.10 20.67 -3.00
CA ILE A 54 11.11 21.04 -1.59
C ILE A 54 10.09 22.16 -1.34
N ALA A 55 10.16 23.25 -2.11
CA ALA A 55 9.26 24.40 -1.95
C ALA A 55 7.78 24.01 -2.15
N HIS A 56 7.48 23.15 -3.13
CA HIS A 56 6.10 22.72 -3.39
C HIS A 56 5.59 21.75 -2.32
N CYS A 57 6.42 20.83 -1.83
CA CYS A 57 6.06 19.96 -0.71
C CYS A 57 5.76 20.76 0.56
N GLN A 58 6.58 21.77 0.87
CA GLN A 58 6.31 22.67 2.00
C GLN A 58 4.99 23.43 1.83
N LYS A 59 4.76 24.01 0.65
CA LYS A 59 3.52 24.73 0.32
C LYS A 59 2.27 23.85 0.53
N LEU A 60 2.35 22.58 0.17
CA LEU A 60 1.25 21.62 0.33
C LEU A 60 1.20 20.94 1.71
N GLY A 61 2.19 21.19 2.57
CA GLY A 61 2.35 20.47 3.84
C GLY A 61 2.48 18.96 3.63
N LEU A 62 3.25 18.54 2.62
CA LEU A 62 3.61 17.14 2.35
C LEU A 62 4.90 16.80 3.10
N LYS A 63 4.95 15.61 3.70
CA LYS A 63 6.18 15.07 4.29
C LYS A 63 7.09 14.60 3.17
N LEU A 64 8.29 15.15 3.08
CA LEU A 64 9.25 14.81 2.04
C LEU A 64 10.37 13.92 2.60
N VAL A 65 10.55 12.75 2.00
CA VAL A 65 11.68 11.85 2.23
C VAL A 65 12.59 11.91 1.01
N ILE A 66 13.85 12.27 1.23
CA ILE A 66 14.87 12.27 0.17
C ILE A 66 15.85 11.14 0.43
N ASP A 67 16.07 10.32 -0.57
CA ASP A 67 17.06 9.25 -0.59
C ASP A 67 18.37 9.72 -1.23
N THR A 68 19.48 9.47 -0.54
CA THR A 68 20.81 9.91 -0.95
C THR A 68 21.87 8.88 -0.61
N SER A 69 22.90 8.79 -1.46
CA SER A 69 24.14 8.09 -1.17
C SER A 69 25.15 9.05 -0.53
N LYS A 70 26.21 8.50 0.07
CA LYS A 70 27.28 9.31 0.68
C LYS A 70 27.88 10.35 -0.29
N GLU A 71 28.08 9.96 -1.55
CA GLU A 71 28.63 10.85 -2.59
C GLU A 71 27.73 12.07 -2.87
N TYR A 72 26.41 11.87 -2.89
CA TYR A 72 25.46 12.95 -3.13
C TYR A 72 25.16 13.75 -1.85
N PHE A 73 25.32 13.13 -0.68
CA PHE A 73 25.13 13.79 0.61
C PHE A 73 26.02 15.02 0.75
N ASP A 74 27.30 14.93 0.39
CA ASP A 74 28.25 16.03 0.57
C ASP A 74 27.99 17.25 -0.34
N ARG A 75 27.05 17.14 -1.29
CA ARG A 75 26.68 18.20 -2.25
C ARG A 75 25.67 19.21 -1.68
N TYR A 76 25.04 18.92 -0.53
CA TYR A 76 23.93 19.71 0.01
C TYR A 76 24.10 20.00 1.51
N ASP A 77 23.60 21.15 1.95
CA ASP A 77 23.47 21.47 3.37
C ASP A 77 22.09 21.03 3.90
N TRP A 78 22.03 19.76 4.31
CA TRP A 78 20.81 19.10 4.79
C TRP A 78 20.22 19.72 6.06
N ALA A 79 21.03 20.43 6.86
CA ALA A 79 20.56 21.03 8.11
C ALA A 79 19.55 22.16 7.87
N THR A 80 19.62 22.79 6.70
CA THR A 80 18.73 23.88 6.28
C THR A 80 17.50 23.39 5.50
N MET A 81 17.51 22.13 5.07
CA MET A 81 16.45 21.59 4.23
C MET A 81 15.24 21.14 5.07
N PRO A 82 14.03 21.60 4.74
CA PRO A 82 12.81 21.31 5.49
C PRO A 82 12.23 19.95 5.09
N LEU A 83 12.95 18.89 5.44
CA LEU A 83 12.58 17.49 5.12
C LEU A 83 11.82 16.85 6.28
N HIS A 84 10.99 15.85 5.97
CA HIS A 84 10.49 14.92 6.99
C HIS A 84 11.59 13.93 7.37
N ALA A 85 12.27 13.35 6.39
CA ALA A 85 13.40 12.46 6.62
C ALA A 85 14.44 12.47 5.49
N LEU A 86 15.67 12.11 5.84
CA LEU A 86 16.74 11.81 4.92
C LEU A 86 17.04 10.30 4.95
N ARG A 87 16.83 9.62 3.83
CA ARG A 87 17.14 8.20 3.68
C ARG A 87 18.61 8.00 3.30
N LEU A 88 19.33 7.30 4.16
CA LEU A 88 20.75 6.99 3.99
C LEU A 88 20.86 5.62 3.31
N ASP A 89 21.19 5.61 2.02
CA ASP A 89 21.17 4.37 1.24
C ASP A 89 22.43 3.52 1.43
N PHE A 90 23.59 4.06 1.06
CA PHE A 90 24.88 3.38 1.14
C PHE A 90 26.03 4.35 1.42
N GLY A 91 27.07 3.82 2.07
CA GLY A 91 28.36 4.52 2.28
C GLY A 91 28.48 5.32 3.57
N PHE A 92 27.56 5.16 4.52
CA PHE A 92 27.59 5.80 5.83
C PHE A 92 28.07 4.83 6.91
N SER A 93 28.94 5.27 7.82
CA SER A 93 29.33 4.48 8.99
C SER A 93 28.27 4.55 10.09
N ASP A 94 28.31 3.60 11.04
CA ASP A 94 27.39 3.61 12.19
C ASP A 94 27.56 4.89 13.03
N GLU A 95 28.78 5.38 13.21
CA GLU A 95 29.07 6.64 13.91
C GLU A 95 28.49 7.85 13.19
N GLU A 96 28.56 7.87 11.84
CA GLU A 96 27.98 8.94 11.04
C GLU A 96 26.44 8.93 11.15
N ILE A 97 25.82 7.75 11.05
CA ILE A 97 24.37 7.59 11.21
C ILE A 97 23.92 8.14 12.58
N VAL A 98 24.63 7.77 13.64
CA VAL A 98 24.35 8.25 14.99
C VAL A 98 24.52 9.76 15.07
N ALA A 99 25.62 10.32 14.58
CA ALA A 99 25.86 11.76 14.58
C ALA A 99 24.74 12.52 13.85
N LEU A 100 24.36 12.06 12.66
CA LEU A 100 23.29 12.66 11.86
C LEU A 100 21.93 12.61 12.56
N SER A 101 21.64 11.54 13.32
CA SER A 101 20.38 11.42 14.08
C SER A 101 20.20 12.49 15.16
N HIS A 102 21.29 13.11 15.61
CA HIS A 102 21.29 14.21 16.57
C HIS A 102 21.50 15.60 15.94
N GLN A 103 22.21 15.67 14.81
CA GLN A 103 22.58 16.92 14.16
C GLN A 103 21.47 17.47 13.25
N LEU A 104 20.77 16.60 12.53
CA LEU A 104 19.72 17.01 11.62
C LEU A 104 18.41 17.23 12.38
N SER A 105 17.60 18.16 11.87
CA SER A 105 16.25 18.43 12.38
C SER A 105 15.19 17.48 11.80
N CYS A 106 15.50 16.82 10.67
CA CYS A 106 14.68 15.80 10.05
C CYS A 106 15.10 14.40 10.49
N LYS A 107 14.18 13.43 10.36
CA LYS A 107 14.45 12.04 10.72
C LYS A 107 15.52 11.42 9.83
N ILE A 108 16.17 10.38 10.33
CA ILE A 108 17.03 9.50 9.54
C ILE A 108 16.23 8.27 9.12
N SER A 109 16.11 8.03 7.82
CA SER A 109 15.49 6.82 7.28
C SER A 109 16.59 5.81 6.91
N LEU A 110 16.63 4.66 7.58
CA LEU A 110 17.63 3.64 7.33
C LEU A 110 17.17 2.70 6.21
N ASN A 111 18.13 2.13 5.48
CA ASN A 111 17.83 1.13 4.46
C ASN A 111 17.30 -0.16 5.10
N ALA A 112 16.01 -0.38 4.83
CA ALA A 112 15.26 -1.63 4.86
C ALA A 112 16.10 -2.88 4.97
N SER A 113 16.98 -3.08 3.99
CA SER A 113 17.63 -4.35 3.64
C SER A 113 18.90 -4.63 4.43
N VAL A 114 19.55 -3.60 4.99
CA VAL A 114 20.92 -3.69 5.55
C VAL A 114 20.90 -3.88 7.06
N ILE A 115 19.89 -3.35 7.75
CA ILE A 115 19.83 -3.41 9.22
C ILE A 115 19.60 -4.84 9.70
N SER A 116 20.57 -5.38 10.44
CA SER A 116 20.50 -6.65 11.17
C SER A 116 20.36 -6.41 12.68
N GLN A 117 20.06 -7.45 13.46
CA GLN A 117 20.00 -7.34 14.92
C GLN A 117 21.32 -6.86 15.53
N GLU A 118 22.45 -7.35 15.02
CA GLU A 118 23.78 -6.96 15.49
C GLU A 118 24.09 -5.49 15.15
N ASN A 119 23.81 -5.08 13.90
CA ASN A 119 24.02 -3.69 13.48
C ASN A 119 23.12 -2.72 14.28
N TRP A 120 21.86 -3.09 14.52
CA TRP A 120 20.99 -2.31 15.40
C TRP A 120 21.54 -2.17 16.83
N GLN A 121 21.94 -3.28 17.45
CA GLN A 121 22.51 -3.24 18.80
C GLN A 121 23.76 -2.36 18.84
N ASN A 122 24.54 -2.35 17.77
CA ASN A 122 25.70 -1.47 17.66
C ASN A 122 25.30 0.01 17.62
N LEU A 123 24.35 0.37 16.75
CA LEU A 123 23.82 1.74 16.65
C LEU A 123 23.25 2.24 17.99
N VAL A 124 22.52 1.39 18.71
CA VAL A 124 22.00 1.73 20.06
C VAL A 124 23.14 1.94 21.05
N ARG A 125 24.15 1.07 21.08
CA ARG A 125 25.33 1.22 21.95
C ARG A 125 26.09 2.52 21.67
N LEU A 126 26.16 2.94 20.41
CA LEU A 126 26.78 4.19 20.00
C LEU A 126 25.92 5.43 20.32
N GLY A 127 24.67 5.25 20.75
CA GLY A 127 23.80 6.34 21.21
C GLY A 127 22.85 6.88 20.14
N LEU A 128 22.42 6.04 19.19
CA LEU A 128 21.43 6.41 18.17
C LEU A 128 20.16 7.02 18.79
N ASN A 129 19.71 8.16 18.25
CA ASN A 129 18.42 8.74 18.63
C ASN A 129 17.27 7.96 17.99
N VAL A 130 16.83 6.88 18.64
CA VAL A 130 15.80 5.95 18.13
C VAL A 130 14.50 6.66 17.75
N ALA A 131 14.08 7.67 18.53
CA ALA A 131 12.85 8.43 18.26
C ALA A 131 12.91 9.24 16.94
N HIS A 132 14.12 9.44 16.42
CA HIS A 132 14.39 10.20 15.21
C HIS A 132 14.75 9.32 14.00
N VAL A 133 14.49 8.02 14.11
CA VAL A 133 14.80 7.05 13.06
C VAL A 133 13.54 6.35 12.56
N GLU A 134 13.51 6.08 11.27
CA GLU A 134 12.51 5.25 10.59
C GLU A 134 13.20 4.33 9.58
N VAL A 135 12.48 3.37 8.99
CA VAL A 135 13.07 2.40 8.05
C VAL A 135 12.29 2.36 6.75
N CYS A 136 13.01 2.33 5.63
CA CYS A 136 12.41 2.32 4.30
C CYS A 136 12.97 1.17 3.46
N HIS A 137 12.10 0.22 3.11
CA HIS A 137 12.40 -0.89 2.20
C HIS A 137 12.84 -0.37 0.83
N ASN A 138 13.60 -1.17 0.09
CA ASN A 138 13.89 -0.83 -1.30
C ASN A 138 12.66 -1.06 -2.19
N TYR A 139 12.64 -0.40 -3.34
CA TYR A 139 11.91 -0.87 -4.52
C TYR A 139 12.87 -1.62 -5.47
N TYR A 140 12.30 -2.43 -6.37
CA TYR A 140 13.07 -3.32 -7.24
C TYR A 140 12.70 -3.10 -8.72
N PRO A 141 13.46 -2.26 -9.45
CA PRO A 141 13.20 -1.96 -10.85
C PRO A 141 13.37 -3.17 -11.78
N ARG A 142 14.28 -4.08 -11.43
CA ARG A 142 14.51 -5.31 -12.19
C ARG A 142 13.43 -6.34 -11.83
N GLU A 143 12.76 -6.86 -12.85
CA GLU A 143 11.83 -7.99 -12.70
C GLU A 143 12.51 -9.18 -11.98
N ASP A 144 11.71 -9.96 -11.26
CA ASP A 144 12.13 -11.14 -10.50
C ASP A 144 13.11 -10.86 -9.34
N THR A 145 13.18 -9.62 -8.84
CA THR A 145 14.12 -9.26 -7.74
C THR A 145 13.48 -8.63 -6.50
N GLY A 146 12.18 -8.34 -6.54
CA GLY A 146 11.42 -7.95 -5.36
C GLY A 146 11.48 -9.01 -4.27
N ILE A 147 11.40 -8.59 -3.01
CA ILE A 147 11.45 -9.52 -1.88
C ILE A 147 10.12 -10.27 -1.73
N SER A 148 10.13 -11.39 -0.99
CA SER A 148 8.91 -12.14 -0.69
C SER A 148 8.10 -11.48 0.43
N ALA A 149 6.80 -11.81 0.52
CA ALA A 149 5.96 -11.31 1.61
C ALA A 149 6.39 -11.82 2.98
N GLU A 150 6.89 -13.06 3.05
CA GLU A 150 7.38 -13.66 4.29
C GLU A 150 8.58 -12.89 4.82
N LEU A 151 9.54 -12.55 3.94
CA LEU A 151 10.70 -11.77 4.32
C LEU A 151 10.29 -10.35 4.77
N LEU A 152 9.39 -9.69 4.03
CA LEU A 152 8.91 -8.37 4.41
C LEU A 152 8.19 -8.38 5.76
N ALA A 153 7.29 -9.34 5.99
CA ALA A 153 6.58 -9.47 7.27
C ALA A 153 7.54 -9.73 8.44
N GLN A 154 8.53 -10.61 8.24
CA GLN A 154 9.57 -10.87 9.24
C GLN A 154 10.37 -9.61 9.57
N ARG A 155 10.79 -8.85 8.55
CA ARG A 155 11.53 -7.60 8.73
C ARG A 155 10.68 -6.52 9.41
N ASN A 156 9.43 -6.36 9.00
CA ASN A 156 8.52 -5.39 9.61
C ASN A 156 8.29 -5.71 11.09
N HIS A 157 8.07 -6.99 11.44
CA HIS A 157 7.97 -7.41 12.83
C HIS A 157 9.22 -7.02 13.64
N PHE A 158 10.41 -7.34 13.12
CA PHE A 158 11.68 -6.98 13.73
C PHE A 158 11.84 -5.46 13.93
N PHE A 159 11.49 -4.64 12.94
CA PHE A 159 11.57 -3.18 13.07
C PHE A 159 10.57 -2.60 14.05
N HIS A 160 9.36 -3.17 14.14
CA HIS A 160 8.37 -2.75 15.11
C HIS A 160 8.77 -3.07 16.55
N GLU A 161 9.42 -4.21 16.80
CA GLU A 161 9.98 -4.54 18.11
C GLU A 161 11.03 -3.50 18.58
N MET A 162 11.65 -2.80 17.64
CA MET A 162 12.63 -1.73 17.88
C MET A 162 11.99 -0.34 17.95
N GLY A 163 10.67 -0.23 17.76
CA GLY A 163 9.94 1.03 17.79
C GLY A 163 10.03 1.85 16.50
N PHE A 164 10.46 1.25 15.38
CA PHE A 164 10.55 1.94 14.11
C PHE A 164 9.28 1.85 13.27
N SER A 165 8.94 2.95 12.60
CA SER A 165 7.96 2.96 11.52
C SER A 165 8.58 2.46 10.21
N THR A 166 7.78 1.75 9.40
CA THR A 166 8.22 1.09 8.15
C THR A 166 7.59 1.71 6.91
N MET A 167 8.38 1.85 5.84
CA MET A 167 7.91 2.29 4.52
C MET A 167 8.20 1.23 3.45
N ALA A 168 7.26 1.02 2.52
CA ALA A 168 7.47 0.16 1.34
C ALA A 168 6.71 0.67 0.11
N PHE A 169 7.04 0.11 -1.04
CA PHE A 169 6.61 0.62 -2.35
C PHE A 169 5.70 -0.35 -3.10
N VAL A 170 4.76 0.22 -3.86
CA VAL A 170 3.96 -0.48 -4.87
C VAL A 170 4.24 0.11 -6.25
N ALA A 171 4.10 -0.70 -7.29
CA ALA A 171 4.23 -0.22 -8.67
C ALA A 171 2.99 0.60 -9.09
N SER A 172 3.17 1.57 -9.99
CA SER A 172 2.08 2.10 -10.83
C SER A 172 2.11 1.43 -12.20
N HIS A 173 0.93 1.27 -12.80
CA HIS A 173 0.78 0.75 -14.16
C HIS A 173 0.60 1.86 -15.21
N TYR A 174 0.46 3.11 -14.79
CA TYR A 174 0.25 4.23 -15.71
C TYR A 174 1.55 4.68 -16.38
N ARG A 175 2.54 5.05 -15.58
CA ARG A 175 3.86 5.46 -16.08
C ARG A 175 4.97 4.88 -15.20
N PRO A 176 5.31 3.59 -15.42
CA PRO A 176 6.48 2.99 -14.79
C PRO A 176 7.74 3.82 -15.00
N ARG A 177 8.62 3.90 -14.00
CA ARG A 177 9.82 4.74 -14.06
C ARG A 177 10.82 4.21 -15.10
N ALA A 178 11.44 5.13 -15.84
CA ALA A 178 12.64 4.87 -16.62
C ALA A 178 13.79 4.27 -15.75
N PRO A 179 14.77 3.57 -16.35
CA PRO A 179 14.86 3.22 -17.78
C PRO A 179 14.18 1.90 -18.14
N LEU A 180 13.77 1.09 -17.16
CA LEU A 180 13.26 -0.27 -17.41
C LEU A 180 11.75 -0.30 -17.67
N TYR A 181 11.00 0.66 -17.15
CA TYR A 181 9.54 0.72 -17.29
C TYR A 181 8.81 -0.54 -16.78
N ALA A 182 9.40 -1.25 -15.82
CA ALA A 182 8.89 -2.51 -15.26
C ALA A 182 8.24 -2.36 -13.86
N GLY A 183 7.99 -1.12 -13.43
CA GLY A 183 7.40 -0.78 -12.14
C GLY A 183 8.39 -0.84 -10.97
N LEU A 184 8.05 -0.16 -9.88
CA LEU A 184 8.89 -0.06 -8.67
C LEU A 184 8.22 -0.65 -7.42
N PRO A 185 7.89 -1.95 -7.39
CA PRO A 185 7.35 -2.58 -6.19
C PRO A 185 8.48 -2.97 -5.20
N THR A 186 8.14 -3.08 -3.92
CA THR A 186 8.98 -3.78 -2.92
C THR A 186 8.81 -5.30 -3.01
N LEU A 187 7.57 -5.79 -3.14
CA LEU A 187 7.27 -7.20 -3.27
C LEU A 187 7.17 -7.62 -4.73
N GLU A 188 7.82 -8.72 -5.12
CA GLU A 188 7.77 -9.15 -6.52
C GLU A 188 6.35 -9.51 -6.97
N GLN A 189 5.60 -10.20 -6.11
CA GLN A 189 4.20 -10.55 -6.38
C GLN A 189 3.26 -9.34 -6.52
N HIS A 190 3.71 -8.12 -6.18
CA HIS A 190 2.93 -6.89 -6.36
C HIS A 190 3.11 -6.25 -7.74
N ARG A 191 4.08 -6.69 -8.53
CA ARG A 191 4.47 -6.03 -9.78
C ARG A 191 3.32 -5.80 -10.75
N ASN A 192 2.36 -6.73 -10.79
CA ASN A 192 1.21 -6.70 -11.69
C ASN A 192 -0.13 -6.54 -10.97
N LEU A 193 -0.13 -6.28 -9.66
CA LEU A 193 -1.37 -6.07 -8.89
C LEU A 193 -1.82 -4.62 -8.98
N LEU A 194 -3.14 -4.39 -8.89
CA LEU A 194 -3.68 -3.04 -8.71
C LEU A 194 -2.96 -2.35 -7.54
N PRO A 195 -2.48 -1.09 -7.69
CA PRO A 195 -1.73 -0.41 -6.64
C PRO A 195 -2.53 -0.36 -5.33
N ALA A 196 -3.84 -0.15 -5.43
CA ALA A 196 -4.73 -0.12 -4.27
C ALA A 196 -4.86 -1.48 -3.55
N VAL A 197 -4.73 -2.60 -4.27
CA VAL A 197 -4.70 -3.95 -3.66
C VAL A 197 -3.32 -4.20 -3.03
N ALA A 198 -2.24 -3.88 -3.74
CA ALA A 198 -0.87 -4.03 -3.25
C ALA A 198 -0.62 -3.22 -1.95
N MET A 199 -1.12 -1.99 -1.87
CA MET A 199 -1.00 -1.13 -0.68
C MET A 199 -1.66 -1.74 0.55
N GLN A 200 -2.85 -2.31 0.40
CA GLN A 200 -3.55 -2.98 1.50
C GLN A 200 -2.82 -4.24 1.95
N HIS A 201 -2.26 -5.01 1.00
CA HIS A 201 -1.46 -6.18 1.35
C HIS A 201 -0.20 -5.79 2.12
N LEU A 202 0.46 -4.67 1.76
CA LEU A 202 1.58 -4.14 2.54
C LEU A 202 1.15 -3.79 3.98
N TRP A 203 -0.05 -3.22 4.18
CA TRP A 203 -0.58 -2.98 5.53
C TRP A 203 -0.85 -4.29 6.30
N GLN A 204 -1.41 -5.31 5.65
CA GLN A 204 -1.61 -6.64 6.27
C GLN A 204 -0.28 -7.26 6.73
N LEU A 205 0.81 -7.00 6.01
CA LEU A 205 2.18 -7.42 6.32
C LEU A 205 2.91 -6.46 7.27
N GLY A 206 2.22 -5.48 7.85
CA GLY A 206 2.77 -4.57 8.86
C GLY A 206 3.55 -3.37 8.31
N THR A 207 3.43 -3.01 7.05
CA THR A 207 4.03 -1.75 6.59
C THR A 207 3.18 -0.57 7.09
N GLU A 208 3.77 0.50 7.63
CA GLU A 208 2.99 1.66 8.09
C GLU A 208 2.74 2.73 6.99
N HIS A 209 3.71 2.91 6.11
CA HIS A 209 3.68 3.91 5.05
C HIS A 209 3.86 3.23 3.70
N VAL A 210 2.86 3.39 2.83
CA VAL A 210 2.83 2.74 1.52
C VAL A 210 2.92 3.81 0.45
N ILE A 211 3.85 3.63 -0.48
CA ILE A 211 4.25 4.66 -1.42
C ILE A 211 4.10 4.10 -2.83
N ILE A 212 3.51 4.85 -3.76
CA ILE A 212 3.61 4.52 -5.18
C ILE A 212 5.05 4.80 -5.60
N GLY A 213 5.80 3.74 -5.90
CA GLY A 213 7.22 3.79 -6.20
C GLY A 213 7.51 4.53 -7.50
N ASP A 214 6.65 4.39 -8.51
CA ASP A 214 6.78 5.04 -9.80
C ASP A 214 6.31 6.49 -9.79
N ALA A 215 6.95 7.31 -10.63
CA ALA A 215 6.45 8.62 -11.00
C ALA A 215 6.04 8.51 -12.48
N MET A 216 4.75 8.49 -12.83
CA MET A 216 3.58 8.88 -12.02
C MET A 216 2.44 7.86 -12.10
N ALA A 217 1.63 7.83 -11.05
CA ALA A 217 0.31 7.22 -11.11
C ALA A 217 -0.68 8.08 -11.88
N SER A 218 -1.65 7.44 -12.50
CA SER A 218 -2.82 8.10 -13.07
C SER A 218 -3.72 8.67 -11.98
N VAL A 219 -4.57 9.64 -12.34
CA VAL A 219 -5.61 10.16 -11.43
C VAL A 219 -6.53 9.03 -10.95
N ALA A 220 -6.90 8.09 -11.83
CA ALA A 220 -7.74 6.94 -11.47
C ALA A 220 -7.08 6.02 -10.42
N GLU A 221 -5.78 5.74 -10.55
CA GLU A 221 -5.02 4.98 -9.54
C GLU A 221 -4.98 5.73 -8.20
N LEU A 222 -4.74 7.06 -8.22
CA LEU A 222 -4.75 7.87 -7.00
C LEU A 222 -6.14 7.87 -6.34
N GLU A 223 -7.22 8.00 -7.13
CA GLU A 223 -8.59 7.95 -6.63
C GLU A 223 -8.90 6.60 -5.98
N GLN A 224 -8.56 5.49 -6.63
CA GLN A 224 -8.72 4.15 -6.05
C GLN A 224 -7.95 3.99 -4.74
N CYS A 225 -6.70 4.48 -4.68
CA CYS A 225 -5.88 4.44 -3.47
C CYS A 225 -6.44 5.36 -2.36
N SER A 226 -7.11 6.45 -2.72
CA SER A 226 -7.71 7.39 -1.75
C SER A 226 -8.90 6.81 -0.98
N LEU A 227 -9.54 5.76 -1.52
CA LEU A 227 -10.65 5.05 -0.87
C LEU A 227 -10.19 4.13 0.26
N LEU A 228 -8.88 3.94 0.41
CA LEU A 228 -8.31 2.94 1.29
C LEU A 228 -8.24 3.41 2.75
N SER A 229 -8.34 2.45 3.67
CA SER A 229 -8.14 2.67 5.10
C SER A 229 -7.27 1.56 5.68
N PRO A 230 -6.26 1.85 6.51
CA PRO A 230 -5.48 0.83 7.19
C PRO A 230 -6.29 0.05 8.24
N ARG A 231 -7.54 0.44 8.54
CA ARG A 231 -8.43 -0.23 9.51
C ARG A 231 -9.50 -1.09 8.87
N ARG A 232 -9.63 -1.09 7.53
CA ARG A 232 -10.67 -1.81 6.80
C ARG A 232 -10.18 -2.18 5.41
N LEU A 233 -10.34 -3.44 5.02
CA LEU A 233 -10.07 -3.88 3.67
C LEU A 233 -11.13 -3.37 2.69
N THR A 234 -10.67 -2.78 1.59
CA THR A 234 -11.47 -2.44 0.43
C THR A 234 -11.21 -3.48 -0.66
N LEU A 235 -12.18 -4.38 -0.84
CA LEU A 235 -12.13 -5.45 -1.81
C LEU A 235 -12.70 -4.96 -3.15
N PHE A 236 -11.86 -4.95 -4.18
CA PHE A 236 -12.24 -4.68 -5.55
C PHE A 236 -12.95 -5.89 -6.16
N VAL A 237 -14.16 -5.66 -6.68
CA VAL A 237 -15.04 -6.72 -7.20
C VAL A 237 -15.63 -6.37 -8.56
N THR A 238 -15.97 -7.40 -9.32
CA THR A 238 -16.79 -7.32 -10.53
C THR A 238 -18.20 -7.85 -10.22
N PRO A 239 -19.21 -6.97 -10.03
CA PRO A 239 -20.57 -7.39 -9.72
C PRO A 239 -21.23 -8.09 -10.92
N GLN A 240 -22.18 -9.00 -10.65
CA GLN A 240 -23.05 -9.57 -11.67
C GLN A 240 -23.96 -8.47 -12.27
N ALA A 241 -24.42 -8.67 -13.51
CA ALA A 241 -25.20 -7.64 -14.23
C ALA A 241 -26.64 -7.52 -13.73
N ASP A 242 -27.20 -8.60 -13.21
CA ASP A 242 -28.62 -8.81 -12.86
C ASP A 242 -28.86 -8.85 -11.35
N LEU A 243 -28.17 -7.98 -10.59
CA LEU A 243 -28.31 -7.93 -9.13
C LEU A 243 -29.68 -7.44 -8.70
N GLN A 244 -30.22 -8.09 -7.67
CA GLN A 244 -31.42 -7.64 -6.97
C GLN A 244 -31.09 -6.44 -6.07
N PRO A 245 -32.05 -5.55 -5.75
CA PRO A 245 -31.82 -4.40 -4.87
C PRO A 245 -31.19 -4.75 -3.52
N SER A 246 -31.59 -5.86 -2.92
CA SER A 246 -31.03 -6.34 -1.64
C SER A 246 -29.59 -6.83 -1.80
N GLU A 247 -29.23 -7.44 -2.94
CA GLU A 247 -27.86 -7.87 -3.23
C GLU A 247 -26.94 -6.64 -3.43
N VAL A 248 -27.44 -5.61 -4.12
CA VAL A 248 -26.76 -4.31 -4.24
C VAL A 248 -26.54 -3.67 -2.87
N ALA A 249 -27.58 -3.63 -2.03
CA ALA A 249 -27.49 -3.05 -0.69
C ALA A 249 -26.48 -3.79 0.19
N LEU A 250 -26.38 -5.11 0.07
CA LEU A 250 -25.35 -5.90 0.77
C LEU A 250 -23.94 -5.57 0.25
N LEU A 251 -23.73 -5.47 -1.08
CA LEU A 251 -22.43 -5.09 -1.63
C LEU A 251 -21.99 -3.67 -1.24
N GLN A 252 -22.94 -2.77 -0.98
CA GLN A 252 -22.68 -1.39 -0.56
C GLN A 252 -22.50 -1.24 0.96
N ALA A 253 -22.74 -2.30 1.74
CA ALA A 253 -22.61 -2.27 3.18
C ALA A 253 -21.15 -2.48 3.63
N GLU A 254 -20.88 -2.09 4.87
CA GLU A 254 -19.66 -2.49 5.56
C GLU A 254 -19.89 -3.84 6.25
N HIS A 255 -18.84 -4.65 6.27
CA HIS A 255 -18.86 -5.99 6.84
C HIS A 255 -17.68 -6.20 7.77
N THR A 256 -17.83 -7.16 8.66
CA THR A 256 -16.75 -7.71 9.46
C THR A 256 -16.70 -9.21 9.19
N ASN A 257 -15.51 -9.74 8.92
CA ASN A 257 -15.34 -11.18 8.87
C ASN A 257 -15.61 -11.74 10.27
N ARG A 258 -16.39 -12.81 10.36
CA ARG A 258 -16.68 -13.46 11.63
C ARG A 258 -15.40 -13.91 12.34
N THR A 259 -15.38 -13.82 13.67
CA THR A 259 -14.25 -14.26 14.49
C THR A 259 -14.09 -15.77 14.52
N ASP A 260 -15.19 -16.52 14.39
CA ASP A 260 -15.23 -17.96 14.15
C ASP A 260 -15.09 -18.26 12.65
N MET A 261 -13.90 -17.97 12.10
CA MET A 261 -13.61 -18.09 10.67
C MET A 261 -13.92 -19.50 10.15
N GLY A 262 -14.64 -19.55 9.03
CA GLY A 262 -14.81 -20.78 8.28
C GLY A 262 -13.56 -21.07 7.45
N GLU A 263 -13.15 -22.33 7.38
CA GLU A 263 -12.03 -22.75 6.53
C GLU A 263 -12.30 -22.49 5.04
N CYS A 264 -13.56 -22.60 4.61
CA CYS A 264 -13.94 -22.54 3.19
C CYS A 264 -14.49 -21.19 2.74
N VAL A 265 -14.89 -20.33 3.67
CA VAL A 265 -15.62 -19.09 3.38
C VAL A 265 -15.31 -18.02 4.43
N VAL A 266 -15.03 -16.80 3.94
CA VAL A 266 -15.16 -15.57 4.72
C VAL A 266 -16.65 -15.27 4.85
N ARG A 267 -17.11 -14.92 6.05
CA ARG A 267 -18.55 -14.73 6.33
C ARG A 267 -18.77 -13.36 6.96
N SER A 268 -19.71 -12.61 6.41
CA SER A 268 -20.14 -11.34 6.99
C SER A 268 -20.88 -11.57 8.31
N GLN A 269 -20.50 -10.82 9.35
CA GLN A 269 -21.19 -10.81 10.63
C GLN A 269 -22.54 -10.09 10.55
N GLU A 270 -22.63 -9.04 9.73
CA GLU A 270 -23.72 -8.07 9.70
C GLU A 270 -24.83 -8.45 8.69
N SER A 271 -24.48 -9.17 7.62
CA SER A 271 -25.35 -9.29 6.43
C SER A 271 -26.76 -9.80 6.74
N ARG A 272 -26.90 -10.83 7.60
CA ARG A 272 -28.22 -11.37 7.99
C ARG A 272 -29.06 -10.41 8.82
N LEU A 273 -28.41 -9.53 9.61
CA LEU A 273 -29.11 -8.51 10.36
C LEU A 273 -29.60 -7.41 9.42
N LEU A 274 -28.76 -6.97 8.48
CA LEU A 274 -29.13 -6.04 7.43
C LEU A 274 -30.32 -6.57 6.60
N MET A 275 -30.32 -7.87 6.29
CA MET A 275 -31.37 -8.54 5.54
C MET A 275 -32.77 -8.39 6.17
N LYS A 276 -32.89 -8.19 7.49
CA LYS A 276 -34.19 -7.98 8.16
C LYS A 276 -34.89 -6.69 7.73
N HIS A 277 -34.15 -5.75 7.13
CA HIS A 277 -34.64 -4.47 6.67
C HIS A 277 -34.70 -4.36 5.14
N LEU A 278 -34.41 -5.46 4.43
CA LEU A 278 -34.33 -5.53 2.98
C LEU A 278 -35.41 -6.47 2.42
N LEU A 279 -35.67 -6.37 1.10
CA LEU A 279 -36.60 -7.28 0.41
C LEU A 279 -36.01 -8.68 0.31
N PRO A 280 -36.80 -9.76 0.44
CA PRO A 280 -36.29 -11.11 0.30
C PRO A 280 -35.49 -11.33 -1.00
N ILE A 281 -34.30 -11.91 -0.89
CA ILE A 281 -33.49 -12.29 -2.05
C ILE A 281 -34.10 -13.53 -2.71
N GLU A 282 -34.61 -13.37 -3.93
CA GLU A 282 -35.16 -14.47 -4.71
C GLU A 282 -34.05 -15.41 -5.20
N ALA A 283 -34.37 -16.70 -5.36
CA ALA A 283 -33.43 -17.67 -5.87
C ALA A 283 -33.12 -17.40 -7.34
N ARG A 284 -31.84 -17.42 -7.70
CA ARG A 284 -31.35 -17.33 -9.09
C ARG A 284 -30.87 -18.70 -9.56
N SER A 285 -30.55 -18.82 -10.84
CA SER A 285 -29.98 -20.05 -11.40
C SER A 285 -28.73 -20.47 -10.61
N PRO A 286 -28.67 -21.71 -10.10
CA PRO A 286 -27.55 -22.18 -9.30
C PRO A 286 -26.27 -22.21 -10.13
N GLN A 287 -25.18 -21.69 -9.58
CA GLN A 287 -23.87 -21.61 -10.23
C GLN A 287 -22.79 -22.24 -9.36
N THR A 288 -21.81 -22.88 -9.98
CA THR A 288 -20.57 -23.26 -9.29
C THR A 288 -19.87 -22.00 -8.79
N ARG A 289 -19.34 -22.05 -7.56
CA ARG A 289 -18.67 -20.89 -6.95
C ARG A 289 -17.17 -21.14 -6.98
N ALA A 290 -16.45 -20.40 -7.81
CA ALA A 290 -15.00 -20.43 -7.86
C ALA A 290 -14.39 -19.75 -6.60
N PRO A 291 -13.08 -19.91 -6.33
CA PRO A 291 -12.41 -19.09 -5.33
C PRO A 291 -12.66 -17.60 -5.57
N TYR A 292 -12.78 -16.85 -4.48
CA TYR A 292 -13.05 -15.42 -4.40
C TYR A 292 -14.43 -14.98 -4.93
N THR A 293 -15.34 -15.93 -5.18
CA THR A 293 -16.72 -15.59 -5.51
C THR A 293 -17.42 -14.99 -4.29
N VAL A 294 -18.02 -13.81 -4.45
CA VAL A 294 -18.95 -13.24 -3.47
C VAL A 294 -20.34 -13.81 -3.72
N ALA A 295 -20.93 -14.38 -2.68
CA ALA A 295 -22.20 -15.07 -2.74
C ALA A 295 -23.10 -14.68 -1.57
N VAL A 296 -24.40 -14.84 -1.74
CA VAL A 296 -25.39 -14.61 -0.68
C VAL A 296 -26.41 -15.73 -0.64
N ASP A 297 -26.75 -16.15 0.57
CA ASP A 297 -27.80 -17.14 0.82
C ASP A 297 -29.17 -16.53 0.52
N ASN A 298 -29.89 -17.10 -0.45
CA ASN A 298 -31.20 -16.62 -0.90
C ASN A 298 -32.34 -17.17 -0.01
N GLN A 299 -33.59 -16.85 -0.32
CA GLN A 299 -34.76 -17.22 0.49
C GLN A 299 -34.95 -18.74 0.69
N ALA A 300 -34.36 -19.57 -0.18
CA ALA A 300 -34.40 -21.03 -0.04
C ALA A 300 -33.43 -21.53 1.05
N TYR A 301 -32.54 -20.69 1.57
CA TYR A 301 -31.69 -21.00 2.71
C TYR A 301 -32.31 -20.43 4.01
N PRO A 302 -32.98 -21.22 4.87
CA PRO A 302 -33.90 -20.68 5.86
C PRO A 302 -33.26 -19.76 6.90
N ARG A 303 -32.61 -20.33 7.93
CA ARG A 303 -31.98 -19.55 9.01
C ARG A 303 -30.79 -18.70 8.54
N TYR A 304 -30.26 -19.01 7.35
CA TYR A 304 -29.08 -18.37 6.80
C TYR A 304 -29.42 -17.33 5.71
N HIS A 305 -30.70 -17.11 5.40
CA HIS A 305 -31.13 -16.11 4.42
C HIS A 305 -30.45 -14.75 4.66
N GLY A 306 -29.81 -14.22 3.61
CA GLY A 306 -29.01 -13.00 3.65
C GLY A 306 -27.59 -13.15 4.17
N GLU A 307 -27.09 -14.37 4.41
CA GLU A 307 -25.68 -14.58 4.76
C GLU A 307 -24.79 -14.32 3.55
N LEU A 308 -23.98 -13.26 3.63
CA LEU A 308 -23.00 -12.90 2.62
C LEU A 308 -21.68 -13.61 2.93
N GLN A 309 -21.12 -14.22 1.89
CA GLN A 309 -19.91 -15.02 1.98
C GLN A 309 -18.96 -14.69 0.82
N ILE A 310 -17.65 -14.83 1.07
CA ILE A 310 -16.64 -14.88 0.02
C ILE A 310 -16.00 -16.26 0.06
N VAL A 311 -16.05 -16.97 -1.06
CA VAL A 311 -15.61 -18.36 -1.16
C VAL A 311 -14.09 -18.43 -1.24
N ALA A 312 -13.43 -19.19 -0.37
CA ALA A 312 -11.98 -19.41 -0.44
C ALA A 312 -11.61 -20.57 -1.39
N PHE A 313 -12.43 -21.62 -1.44
CA PHE A 313 -12.20 -22.79 -2.28
C PHE A 313 -13.44 -23.14 -3.11
N SER A 314 -13.23 -23.59 -4.35
CA SER A 314 -14.32 -23.97 -5.27
C SER A 314 -15.41 -24.78 -4.58
N ARG A 315 -16.67 -24.33 -4.64
CA ARG A 315 -17.85 -25.02 -4.11
C ARG A 315 -18.80 -25.41 -5.25
N PRO A 316 -19.50 -26.56 -5.13
CA PRO A 316 -20.51 -26.95 -6.11
C PRO A 316 -21.66 -25.93 -6.15
N ALA A 317 -22.46 -26.01 -7.22
CA ALA A 317 -23.68 -25.24 -7.32
C ALA A 317 -24.66 -25.58 -6.18
N ASP A 318 -25.37 -24.57 -5.68
CA ASP A 318 -26.36 -24.70 -4.61
C ASP A 318 -27.52 -23.76 -4.92
N GLU A 319 -28.72 -24.31 -5.07
CA GLU A 319 -29.95 -23.55 -5.38
C GLU A 319 -30.32 -22.52 -4.31
N ARG A 320 -29.76 -22.68 -3.11
CA ARG A 320 -29.99 -21.79 -1.97
C ARG A 320 -29.02 -20.62 -1.92
N VAL A 321 -28.08 -20.52 -2.87
CA VAL A 321 -27.01 -19.51 -2.86
C VAL A 321 -26.91 -18.81 -4.20
N ASN A 322 -27.03 -17.49 -4.19
CA ASN A 322 -26.83 -16.65 -5.37
C ASN A 322 -25.37 -16.20 -5.45
N VAL A 323 -24.80 -16.22 -6.65
CA VAL A 323 -23.52 -15.58 -6.98
C VAL A 323 -23.78 -14.11 -7.34
N ILE A 324 -23.08 -13.19 -6.69
CA ILE A 324 -23.35 -11.74 -6.82
C ILE A 324 -22.14 -10.92 -7.28
N ALA A 325 -20.90 -11.37 -7.05
CA ALA A 325 -19.72 -10.72 -7.59
C ALA A 325 -18.52 -11.66 -7.66
N ASP A 326 -17.51 -11.29 -8.44
CA ASP A 326 -16.18 -11.88 -8.41
C ASP A 326 -15.19 -10.94 -7.69
N ALA A 327 -14.53 -11.42 -6.64
CA ALA A 327 -13.51 -10.70 -5.88
C ALA A 327 -12.09 -11.21 -6.16
N SER A 328 -11.88 -11.99 -7.22
CA SER A 328 -10.55 -12.47 -7.64
C SER A 328 -9.47 -11.37 -7.77
N PRO A 329 -9.77 -10.11 -8.14
CA PRO A 329 -8.78 -9.03 -8.13
C PRO A 329 -8.22 -8.70 -6.74
N SER A 330 -8.93 -9.11 -5.68
CA SER A 330 -8.56 -8.92 -4.28
C SER A 330 -8.17 -10.22 -3.58
N ALA A 331 -7.89 -11.29 -4.33
CA ALA A 331 -7.56 -12.62 -3.82
C ALA A 331 -6.52 -12.57 -2.68
N ILE A 332 -5.41 -11.87 -2.89
CA ILE A 332 -4.31 -11.77 -1.92
C ILE A 332 -4.74 -11.14 -0.57
N LEU A 333 -5.73 -10.23 -0.59
CA LEU A 333 -6.27 -9.62 0.62
C LEU A 333 -7.21 -10.58 1.36
N ILE A 334 -7.99 -11.35 0.60
CA ILE A 334 -8.93 -12.35 1.11
C ILE A 334 -8.16 -13.49 1.78
N ASP A 335 -7.08 -13.95 1.16
CA ASP A 335 -6.20 -15.01 1.70
C ASP A 335 -5.56 -14.60 3.04
N GLY A 336 -5.22 -13.32 3.19
CA GLY A 336 -4.66 -12.75 4.42
C GLY A 336 -5.68 -12.27 5.45
N MET A 337 -6.99 -12.35 5.14
CA MET A 337 -8.04 -11.75 5.97
C MET A 337 -8.24 -12.53 7.27
N ARG A 338 -8.24 -11.82 8.40
CA ARG A 338 -8.37 -12.40 9.74
C ARG A 338 -9.81 -12.33 10.24
N GLY A 339 -10.10 -13.13 11.27
CA GLY A 339 -11.38 -13.07 11.97
C GLY A 339 -11.52 -11.75 12.72
N GLY A 340 -12.67 -11.10 12.59
CA GLY A 340 -12.92 -9.76 13.14
C GLY A 340 -12.39 -8.62 12.27
N GLU A 341 -11.81 -8.89 11.10
CA GLU A 341 -11.30 -7.85 10.21
C GLU A 341 -12.45 -7.18 9.44
N PRO A 342 -12.58 -5.84 9.49
CA PRO A 342 -13.56 -5.11 8.70
C PRO A 342 -13.21 -5.13 7.21
N PHE A 343 -14.22 -5.25 6.35
CA PHE A 343 -14.08 -5.12 4.91
C PHE A 343 -15.31 -4.46 4.25
N SER A 344 -15.10 -3.93 3.05
CA SER A 344 -16.13 -3.33 2.19
C SER A 344 -15.82 -3.63 0.73
N PHE A 345 -16.80 -3.53 -0.16
CA PHE A 345 -16.60 -3.76 -1.59
C PHE A 345 -16.54 -2.45 -2.38
N VAL A 346 -15.67 -2.40 -3.39
CA VAL A 346 -15.62 -1.35 -4.40
C VAL A 346 -15.69 -1.99 -5.77
N ARG A 347 -16.51 -1.42 -6.65
CA ARG A 347 -16.63 -1.89 -8.03
C ARG A 347 -15.38 -1.51 -8.84
N MET A 348 -14.88 -2.46 -9.63
CA MET A 348 -13.84 -2.21 -10.64
C MET A 348 -14.33 -1.43 -11.86
#